data_AF-A0A183HQF7-F1
#
_entry.id   AF-A0A183HQF7-F1
#
_cell.length_a   1.000
_cell.length_b   1.000
_cell.length_c   1.000
_cell.angle_alpha   90.00
_cell.angle_beta   90.00
_cell.angle_gamma   90.00
#
_symmetry.space_group_name_H-M   'P 1'
#
loop_
_entity.id
_entity.type
_entity.pdbx_description
1 polymer ?
#
loop_
_entity_poly.entity_id
_entity_poly.type
_entity_poly.pdbx_seq_one_letter_code
_entity_poly.pdbx_strand_id
1 'polypeptide(L)'
;MFERHSTLSGFQIINYRADAECKWLLIIGIAAKDNRVVGAMQLYSTERKVSQPIEGHAACFVSFKIEGNPHPSNLFCFSVRTTQGGKLHVIEVGNPPTGNQPFQKKQVEVYYPAEAATDFPVAMQVCVGYFVVSSKAASMK
;
A
#
# COMPACT_ATOMS: atom_id res chain seq x y z
N MET A 1 -8.47 -17.40 2.41
CA MET A 1 -7.15 -17.68 1.82
C MET A 1 -7.29 -17.60 0.31
N PHE A 2 -6.44 -16.85 -0.40
CA PHE A 2 -6.51 -16.66 -1.86
C PHE A 2 -5.16 -17.03 -2.49
N GLU A 3 -5.17 -17.36 -3.78
CA GLU A 3 -3.97 -17.75 -4.50
C GLU A 3 -3.07 -16.55 -4.81
N ARG A 4 -1.77 -16.79 -4.70
CA ARG A 4 -0.75 -15.81 -5.09
C ARG A 4 -0.84 -15.58 -6.60
N HIS A 5 -1.05 -14.33 -6.98
CA HIS A 5 -1.12 -13.92 -8.38
C HIS A 5 0.25 -14.08 -9.06
N SER A 6 0.24 -14.44 -10.35
CA SER A 6 1.45 -14.70 -11.14
C SER A 6 2.42 -13.52 -11.20
N THR A 7 1.91 -12.28 -11.07
CA THR A 7 2.71 -11.05 -11.01
C THR A 7 3.68 -11.01 -9.83
N LEU A 8 3.43 -11.80 -8.77
CA LEU A 8 4.34 -11.93 -7.65
C LEU A 8 5.38 -13.03 -7.88
N SER A 9 5.38 -13.79 -8.98
CA SER A 9 6.38 -14.83 -9.22
C SER A 9 7.80 -14.26 -9.19
N GLY A 10 8.71 -14.90 -8.45
CA GLY A 10 10.09 -14.43 -8.26
C GLY A 10 10.26 -13.29 -7.22
N PHE A 11 9.19 -12.80 -6.58
CA PHE A 11 9.29 -11.86 -5.47
C PHE A 11 9.42 -12.58 -4.13
N GLN A 12 10.25 -12.06 -3.22
CA GLN A 12 10.24 -12.46 -1.82
C GLN A 12 9.03 -11.83 -1.14
N ILE A 13 8.15 -12.64 -0.55
CA ILE A 13 7.01 -12.12 0.23
C ILE A 13 7.50 -11.60 1.56
N ILE A 14 7.18 -10.34 1.86
CA ILE A 14 7.65 -9.63 3.07
C ILE A 14 6.53 -9.23 4.01
N ASN A 15 5.29 -9.19 3.53
CA ASN A 15 4.16 -8.83 4.37
C ASN A 15 2.84 -9.40 3.85
N TYR A 16 1.92 -9.64 4.77
CA TYR A 16 0.54 -9.98 4.50
C TYR A 16 -0.34 -9.15 5.44
N ARG A 17 -1.36 -8.47 4.88
CA ARG A 17 -2.27 -7.62 5.66
C ARG A 17 -3.70 -7.87 5.28
N ALA A 18 -4.59 -7.62 6.23
CA ALA A 18 -6.03 -7.54 6.01
C ALA A 18 -6.54 -6.20 6.53
N ASP A 19 -7.63 -5.72 5.97
CA ASP A 19 -8.42 -4.66 6.60
C ASP A 19 -9.17 -5.19 7.83
N ALA A 20 -9.80 -4.30 8.60
CA ALA A 20 -10.44 -4.65 9.88
C ALA A 20 -11.56 -5.70 9.72
N GLU A 21 -12.26 -5.70 8.59
CA GLU A 21 -13.36 -6.63 8.30
C GLU A 21 -12.91 -7.90 7.54
N CYS A 22 -11.60 -8.04 7.24
CA CYS A 22 -11.06 -9.09 6.38
C CYS A 22 -11.75 -9.17 4.99
N LYS A 23 -12.27 -8.05 4.49
CA LYS A 23 -12.86 -7.91 3.15
C LYS A 23 -11.81 -7.62 2.08
N TRP A 24 -10.70 -7.02 2.49
CA TRP A 24 -9.56 -6.70 1.66
C TRP A 24 -8.31 -7.37 2.23
N LEU A 25 -7.64 -8.12 1.37
CA LEU A 25 -6.43 -8.84 1.72
C LEU A 25 -5.29 -8.36 0.82
N LEU A 26 -4.10 -8.25 1.37
CA LEU A 26 -2.93 -7.71 0.68
C LEU A 26 -1.74 -8.63 0.89
N ILE A 27 -1.10 -9.03 -0.20
CA ILE A 27 0.25 -9.60 -0.19
C ILE A 27 1.22 -8.56 -0.71
N ILE A 28 2.35 -8.38 -0.02
CA ILE A 28 3.45 -7.51 -0.45
C ILE A 28 4.69 -8.37 -0.67
N GLY A 29 5.27 -8.27 -1.86
CA GLY A 29 6.54 -8.87 -2.20
C GLY A 29 7.54 -7.85 -2.73
N ILE A 30 8.83 -8.16 -2.58
CA ILE A 30 9.92 -7.36 -3.13
C ILE A 30 10.87 -8.24 -3.96
N ALA A 31 11.52 -7.66 -4.96
CA ALA A 31 12.55 -8.31 -5.75
C ALA A 31 13.70 -7.32 -6.02
N ALA A 32 14.93 -7.83 -6.09
CA ALA A 32 16.05 -7.05 -6.58
C ALA A 32 16.05 -7.05 -8.11
N LYS A 33 16.02 -5.86 -8.73
CA LYS A 33 16.14 -5.66 -10.18
C LYS A 33 16.96 -4.40 -10.44
N ASP A 34 17.92 -4.47 -11.35
CA ASP A 34 18.73 -3.32 -11.79
C ASP A 34 19.34 -2.52 -10.62
N ASN A 35 19.91 -3.22 -9.63
CA ASN A 35 20.46 -2.63 -8.40
C ASN A 35 19.45 -1.82 -7.58
N ARG A 36 18.17 -2.18 -7.64
CA ARG A 36 17.09 -1.57 -6.86
C ARG A 36 16.13 -2.61 -6.33
N VAL A 37 15.41 -2.25 -5.28
CA VAL A 37 14.30 -3.07 -4.76
C VAL A 37 13.01 -2.63 -5.43
N VAL A 38 12.40 -3.53 -6.18
CA VAL A 38 11.08 -3.34 -6.80
C VAL A 38 10.04 -3.98 -5.90
N GLY A 39 8.99 -3.22 -5.58
CA GLY A 39 7.87 -3.68 -4.76
C GLY A 39 6.67 -4.06 -5.63
N ALA A 40 6.09 -5.22 -5.36
CA ALA A 40 4.85 -5.67 -5.98
C ALA A 40 3.86 -6.08 -4.91
N MET A 41 2.60 -5.71 -5.12
CA MET A 41 1.50 -6.02 -4.22
C MET A 41 0.35 -6.67 -4.98
N GLN A 42 -0.37 -7.54 -4.28
CA GLN A 42 -1.63 -8.09 -4.74
C GLN A 42 -2.72 -7.69 -3.75
N LEU A 43 -3.58 -6.77 -4.16
CA LEU A 43 -4.78 -6.39 -3.41
C LEU A 43 -5.95 -7.28 -3.86
N TYR A 44 -6.51 -8.04 -2.95
CA TYR A 44 -7.61 -8.97 -3.21
C TYR A 44 -8.87 -8.54 -2.45
N SER A 45 -10.01 -8.49 -3.16
CA SER A 45 -11.33 -8.31 -2.56
C SER A 45 -11.98 -9.68 -2.34
N THR A 46 -12.34 -10.00 -1.10
CA THR A 46 -13.00 -11.27 -0.78
C THR A 46 -14.43 -11.31 -1.30
N GLU A 47 -15.12 -10.17 -1.30
CA GLU A 47 -16.49 -10.03 -1.80
C GLU A 47 -16.55 -10.17 -3.32
N ARG A 48 -15.68 -9.43 -4.04
CA ARG A 48 -15.67 -9.43 -5.51
C ARG A 48 -14.87 -10.59 -6.11
N LYS A 49 -14.12 -11.33 -5.27
CA LYS A 49 -13.22 -12.43 -5.66
C LYS A 49 -12.26 -12.05 -6.78
N VAL A 50 -11.73 -10.83 -6.73
CA VAL A 50 -10.81 -10.28 -7.75
C VAL A 50 -9.52 -9.80 -7.12
N SER A 51 -8.40 -10.01 -7.82
CA SER A 51 -7.09 -9.47 -7.45
C SER A 51 -6.71 -8.32 -8.38
N GLN A 52 -6.06 -7.31 -7.81
CA GLN A 52 -5.46 -6.20 -8.53
C GLN A 52 -3.96 -6.16 -8.22
N PRO A 53 -3.10 -6.27 -9.25
CA PRO A 53 -1.67 -6.05 -9.08
C PRO A 53 -1.38 -4.55 -8.92
N ILE A 54 -0.55 -4.19 -7.95
CA ILE A 54 -0.17 -2.80 -7.66
C ILE A 54 1.34 -2.76 -7.43
N GLU A 55 2.03 -1.78 -8.01
CA GLU A 55 3.43 -1.51 -7.67
C GLU A 55 3.51 -0.77 -6.33
N GLY A 56 4.19 -1.36 -5.34
CA GLY A 56 4.34 -0.74 -4.02
C GLY A 56 5.15 -1.57 -3.05
N HIS A 57 5.77 -0.89 -2.09
CA HIS A 57 6.76 -1.47 -1.18
C HIS A 57 6.22 -1.64 0.24
N ALA A 58 5.39 -0.71 0.71
CA ALA A 58 4.79 -0.77 2.04
C ALA A 58 3.38 -0.22 2.00
N ALA A 59 2.48 -0.80 2.80
CA ALA A 59 1.09 -0.38 2.82
C ALA A 59 0.42 -0.66 4.17
N CYS A 60 -0.72 0.00 4.40
CA CYS A 60 -1.63 -0.25 5.50
C CYS A 60 -3.09 0.01 5.09
N PHE A 61 -4.02 -0.50 5.90
CA PHE A 61 -5.43 -0.13 5.83
C PHE A 61 -5.76 0.79 6.99
N VAL A 62 -6.65 1.75 6.78
CA VAL A 62 -7.12 2.68 7.82
C VAL A 62 -8.62 2.92 7.70
N SER A 63 -9.32 2.88 8.83
CA SER A 63 -10.69 3.37 8.95
C SER A 63 -10.64 4.86 9.23
N PHE A 64 -11.14 5.68 8.31
CA PHE A 64 -11.06 7.14 8.38
C PHE A 64 -12.42 7.78 8.13
N LYS A 65 -12.89 8.60 9.06
CA LYS A 65 -14.15 9.32 8.93
C LYS A 65 -13.90 10.69 8.31
N ILE A 66 -14.39 10.87 7.07
CA ILE A 66 -14.40 12.18 6.41
C ILE A 66 -15.35 13.11 7.17
N GLU A 67 -14.97 14.37 7.30
CA GLU A 67 -15.84 15.39 7.86
C GLU A 67 -17.16 15.47 7.09
N GLY A 68 -18.27 15.52 7.81
CA GLY A 68 -19.62 15.49 7.23
C GLY A 68 -20.15 14.11 6.84
N ASN A 69 -19.32 13.07 6.72
CA ASN A 69 -19.81 11.71 6.49
C ASN A 69 -20.40 11.10 7.77
N PRO A 70 -21.48 10.30 7.69
CA PRO A 70 -22.03 9.59 8.83
C PRO A 70 -21.13 8.44 9.31
N HIS A 71 -20.49 7.73 8.37
CA HIS A 71 -19.73 6.50 8.63
C HIS A 71 -18.25 6.64 8.22
N PRO A 72 -17.33 5.87 8.81
CA PRO A 72 -15.94 5.85 8.36
C PRO A 72 -15.79 5.15 6.99
N SER A 73 -14.87 5.66 6.18
CA SER A 73 -14.40 5.03 4.94
C SER A 73 -13.25 4.07 5.22
N ASN A 74 -13.17 2.99 4.44
CA ASN A 74 -12.04 2.07 4.47
C ASN A 74 -11.00 2.52 3.43
N LEU A 75 -9.87 3.04 3.90
CA LEU A 75 -8.81 3.52 3.03
C LEU A 75 -7.66 2.52 2.97
N PHE A 76 -7.14 2.33 1.76
CA PHE A 76 -5.90 1.63 1.48
C PHE A 76 -4.81 2.66 1.18
N CYS A 77 -3.74 2.61 1.97
CA CYS A 77 -2.61 3.52 1.85
C CYS A 77 -1.37 2.73 1.49
N PHE A 78 -0.63 3.15 0.47
CA PHE A 78 0.61 2.49 0.08
C PHE A 78 1.67 3.47 -0.39
N SER A 79 2.92 3.16 -0.09
CA SER A 79 4.09 3.91 -0.49
C SER A 79 4.93 3.08 -1.45
N VAL A 80 5.43 3.74 -2.48
CA VAL A 80 6.23 3.16 -3.54
C VAL A 80 7.40 4.08 -3.85
N ARG A 81 8.57 3.51 -4.13
CA ARG A 81 9.70 4.26 -4.72
C ARG A 81 10.05 3.67 -6.08
N THR A 82 9.83 4.46 -7.13
CA THR A 82 10.12 4.09 -8.53
C THR A 82 11.32 4.89 -9.06
N THR A 83 11.67 4.75 -10.34
CA THR A 83 12.62 5.66 -11.03
C THR A 83 12.14 7.10 -11.07
N GLN A 84 10.84 7.33 -10.94
CA GLN A 84 10.21 8.66 -10.98
C GLN A 84 10.13 9.31 -9.59
N GLY A 85 10.68 8.67 -8.55
CA GLY A 85 10.65 9.16 -7.18
C GLY A 85 9.75 8.36 -6.24
N GLY A 86 9.61 8.86 -5.03
CA GLY A 86 8.76 8.30 -3.97
C GLY A 86 7.35 8.85 -4.01
N LYS A 87 6.35 8.00 -3.83
CA LYS A 87 4.93 8.41 -3.79
C LYS A 87 4.19 7.67 -2.68
N LEU A 88 3.33 8.41 -1.98
CA LEU A 88 2.32 7.89 -1.06
C LEU A 88 0.95 8.05 -1.72
N HIS A 89 0.23 6.95 -1.85
CA HIS A 89 -1.13 6.91 -2.35
C HIS A 89 -2.10 6.60 -1.20
N VAL A 90 -3.24 7.29 -1.19
CA VAL A 90 -4.37 7.03 -0.29
C VAL A 90 -5.63 6.92 -1.14
N ILE A 91 -6.26 5.74 -1.13
CA ILE A 91 -7.47 5.45 -1.91
C ILE A 91 -8.54 4.82 -1.04
N GLU A 92 -9.80 5.05 -1.34
CA GLU A 92 -10.90 4.27 -0.76
C GLU A 92 -10.98 2.90 -1.44
N VAL A 93 -11.23 1.86 -0.64
CA VAL A 93 -11.45 0.51 -1.14
C VAL A 93 -12.87 0.05 -0.80
N GLY A 94 -13.52 -0.59 -1.76
CA GLY A 94 -14.92 -1.01 -1.64
C GLY A 94 -15.89 0.08 -2.07
N ASN A 95 -17.17 -0.16 -1.81
CA ASN A 95 -18.21 0.83 -2.05
C ASN A 95 -18.31 1.75 -0.83
N PRO A 96 -18.41 3.08 -1.02
CA PRO A 96 -18.68 3.99 0.08
C PRO A 96 -19.95 3.57 0.84
N PRO A 97 -19.95 3.63 2.18
CA PRO A 97 -21.15 3.38 2.97
C PRO A 97 -22.33 4.27 2.54
N THR A 98 -23.56 3.77 2.68
CA THR A 98 -24.76 4.55 2.34
C THR A 98 -24.77 5.89 3.09
N GLY A 99 -24.95 6.98 2.35
CA GLY A 99 -24.94 8.34 2.90
C GLY A 99 -23.56 8.97 3.04
N ASN A 100 -22.47 8.25 2.75
CA ASN A 100 -21.13 8.85 2.66
C ASN A 100 -20.91 9.50 1.29
N GLN A 101 -20.18 10.62 1.29
CA GLN A 101 -19.44 11.09 0.13
C GLN A 101 -18.15 10.25 -0.04
N PRO A 102 -17.79 9.85 -1.27
CA PRO A 102 -16.59 9.06 -1.51
C PRO A 102 -15.31 9.85 -1.17
N PHE A 103 -14.30 9.16 -0.66
CA PHE A 103 -12.99 9.74 -0.43
C PHE A 103 -12.31 10.05 -1.77
N GLN A 104 -11.89 11.30 -1.96
CA GLN A 104 -11.10 11.68 -3.11
C GLN A 104 -9.68 11.14 -2.96
N LYS A 105 -9.27 10.27 -3.89
CA LYS A 105 -7.90 9.73 -3.96
C LYS A 105 -6.87 10.84 -3.78
N LYS A 106 -5.92 10.61 -2.86
CA LYS A 106 -4.78 11.51 -2.65
C LYS A 106 -3.48 10.84 -3.07
N GLN A 107 -2.58 11.66 -3.57
CA GLN A 107 -1.22 11.30 -3.90
C GLN A 107 -0.30 12.40 -3.37
N VAL A 108 0.73 12.00 -2.63
CA VAL A 108 1.73 12.90 -2.05
C VAL A 108 3.11 12.39 -2.42
N GLU A 109 4.03 13.30 -2.73
CA GLU A 109 5.42 12.94 -2.97
C GLU A 109 6.12 12.57 -1.66
N VAL A 110 6.90 11.49 -1.70
CA VAL A 110 7.74 11.06 -0.58
C VAL A 110 9.18 11.40 -0.93
N TYR A 111 9.74 12.36 -0.21
CA TYR A 111 11.10 12.81 -0.43
C TYR A 111 12.12 11.77 0.05
N TYR A 112 13.11 11.49 -0.79
CA TYR A 112 14.28 10.69 -0.47
C TYR A 112 15.52 11.53 -0.80
N PRO A 113 16.38 11.85 0.19
CA PRO A 113 17.57 12.66 -0.07
C PRO A 113 18.62 11.89 -0.90
N ALA A 114 19.59 12.62 -1.47
CA ALA A 114 20.59 12.06 -2.39
C ALA A 114 21.46 10.98 -1.73
N GLU A 115 21.80 11.16 -0.46
CA GLU A 115 22.53 10.19 0.37
C GLU A 115 21.75 8.88 0.59
N ALA A 116 20.43 8.90 0.40
CA ALA A 116 19.53 7.75 0.53
C ALA A 116 19.04 7.27 -0.85
N ALA A 117 19.88 7.30 -1.89
CA ALA A 117 19.50 6.95 -3.26
C ALA A 117 18.90 5.54 -3.40
N THR A 118 19.29 4.59 -2.54
CA THR A 118 18.84 3.19 -2.58
C THR A 118 17.77 2.84 -1.54
N ASP A 119 17.34 3.81 -0.72
CA ASP A 119 16.28 3.60 0.26
C ASP A 119 14.96 3.22 -0.39
N PHE A 120 14.10 2.54 0.33
CA PHE A 120 12.74 2.30 -0.11
C PHE A 120 11.83 2.14 1.11
N PRO A 121 10.50 2.33 0.95
CA PRO A 121 9.56 2.10 2.04
C PRO A 121 9.62 0.63 2.48
N VAL A 122 9.79 0.37 3.78
CA VAL A 122 9.80 -1.01 4.33
C VAL A 122 8.59 -1.27 5.20
N ALA A 123 8.15 -0.27 5.94
CA ALA A 123 6.98 -0.38 6.80
C ALA A 123 6.12 0.87 6.70
N MET A 124 4.82 0.66 6.83
CA MET A 124 3.85 1.72 6.97
C MET A 124 2.92 1.36 8.13
N GLN A 125 2.71 2.34 9.00
CA GLN A 125 1.75 2.29 10.10
C GLN A 125 0.94 3.59 10.10
N VAL A 126 -0.23 3.53 10.71
CA VAL A 126 -1.16 4.66 10.81
C VAL A 126 -1.61 4.78 12.25
N CYS A 127 -1.62 6.00 12.78
CA CYS A 127 -2.06 6.30 14.13
C CYS A 127 -2.78 7.65 14.12
N VAL A 128 -4.05 7.68 14.54
CA VAL A 128 -4.84 8.89 14.80
C VAL A 128 -4.66 9.98 13.72
N GLY A 129 -4.86 9.63 12.45
CA GLY A 129 -4.76 10.56 11.31
C GLY A 129 -3.35 10.85 10.78
N TYR A 130 -2.30 10.32 11.41
CA TYR A 130 -0.92 10.42 10.94
C TYR A 130 -0.47 9.10 10.29
N PHE A 131 0.16 9.21 9.11
CA PHE A 131 0.86 8.10 8.47
C PHE A 131 2.33 8.14 8.85
N VAL A 132 2.84 7.04 9.39
CA VAL A 132 4.27 6.85 9.65
C VAL A 132 4.79 5.87 8.61
N VAL A 133 5.72 6.33 7.77
CA VAL A 133 6.41 5.51 6.76
C VAL A 133 7.86 5.35 7.19
N SER A 134 8.26 4.11 7.48
CA SER A 134 9.66 3.79 7.76
C SER A 134 10.32 3.30 6.47
N SER A 135 11.45 3.93 6.13
CA SER A 135 12.28 3.55 4.97
C SER A 135 13.57 2.87 5.44
N LYS A 136 14.17 2.05 4.57
CA LYS A 136 15.47 1.45 4.82
C LYS A 136 16.28 1.43 3.52
N ALA A 137 17.59 1.65 3.64
CA ALA A 137 18.55 1.42 2.57
C ALA A 137 18.51 -0.03 2.10
N ALA A 138 18.46 -0.23 0.78
CA ALA A 138 18.74 -1.54 0.21
C ALA A 138 20.20 -1.91 0.47
N SER A 139 20.42 -2.90 1.33
CA SER A 139 21.72 -3.58 1.45
C SER A 139 21.66 -4.82 0.57
N MET A 140 22.26 -4.71 -0.62
CA MET A 140 22.45 -5.86 -1.50
C MET A 140 23.65 -6.65 -0.95
N LYS A 141 23.39 -7.86 -0.45
CA LYS A 141 24.41 -8.88 -0.24
C LYS A 141 24.56 -9.72 -1.50
#